data_AF-A0A1X7S2Q2-F1
#
_entry.id   AF-A0A1X7S2Q2-F1
#
_cell.length_a   1.000
_cell.length_b   1.000
_cell.length_c   1.000
_cell.angle_alpha   90.00
_cell.angle_beta   90.00
_cell.angle_gamma   90.00
#
_symmetry.space_group_name_H-M   'P 1'
#
loop_
_entity.id
_entity.type
_entity.pdbx_description
1 polymer ?
#
loop_
_entity_poly.entity_id
_entity_poly.type
_entity_poly.pdbx_seq_one_letter_code
_entity_poly.pdbx_strand_id
1 'polypeptide(L)'
;MGEPEKPAQKEPEKDLDKLTAEQEKEDAAFLENLARDSKEFDKDSEIERIRLAFRANAYDVLDLQPGVPPEDIKKAYRKKSLLIHPDKTSNPNAQDAFDRLAKAYQYLLDEKKRPLLDEAYGDARMLVMRDLGLSANDEEVKDPDVDFVKKWKDKVKWVLADMEARRQRQMKAQMQEEGRAQRKEDEEIAERKRKRDHEQEWEKTRDERIGSWRDFQKKKDGEKTGKKKKMKTLG
;
A
#
# COMPACT_ATOMS: atom_id res chain seq x y z
N MET A 1 7.77 4.64 -102.90
CA MET A 1 8.40 4.95 -101.60
C MET A 1 7.80 3.98 -100.60
N GLY A 2 8.54 2.94 -100.21
CA GLY A 2 8.11 2.04 -99.13
C GLY A 2 8.68 2.57 -97.83
N GLU A 3 7.80 2.96 -96.90
CA GLU A 3 8.22 3.36 -95.56
C GLU A 3 8.81 2.14 -94.82
N PRO A 4 9.94 2.30 -94.10
CA PRO A 4 10.49 1.23 -93.29
C PRO A 4 9.66 1.03 -92.02
N GLU A 5 9.17 -0.20 -91.80
CA GLU A 5 8.57 -0.63 -90.54
C GLU A 5 9.55 -0.41 -89.38
N LYS A 6 9.09 0.30 -88.33
CA LYS A 6 9.84 0.43 -87.09
C LYS A 6 9.94 -0.94 -86.40
N PRO A 7 11.11 -1.32 -85.85
CA PRO A 7 11.25 -2.55 -85.09
C PRO A 7 10.40 -2.45 -83.81
N ALA A 8 9.49 -3.41 -83.64
CA ALA A 8 8.74 -3.58 -82.40
C ALA A 8 9.71 -3.78 -81.24
N GLN A 9 9.72 -2.83 -80.30
CA GLN A 9 10.43 -2.98 -79.05
C GLN A 9 9.77 -4.16 -78.31
N LYS A 10 10.47 -5.28 -78.16
CA LYS A 10 10.02 -6.37 -77.28
C LYS A 10 9.90 -5.80 -75.87
N GLU A 11 8.68 -5.74 -75.34
CA GLU A 11 8.46 -5.47 -73.94
C GLU A 11 9.26 -6.49 -73.11
N PRO A 12 9.93 -6.07 -72.02
CA PRO A 12 10.66 -7.01 -71.18
C PRO A 12 9.67 -8.04 -70.64
N GLU A 13 9.85 -9.30 -71.02
CA GLU A 13 9.09 -10.43 -70.45
C GLU A 13 9.26 -10.36 -68.95
N LYS A 14 8.19 -9.97 -68.24
CA LYS A 14 8.15 -10.03 -66.79
C LYS A 14 8.26 -11.50 -66.42
N ASP A 15 9.37 -11.84 -65.79
CA ASP A 15 9.62 -13.17 -65.26
C ASP A 15 8.65 -13.40 -64.09
N LEU A 16 7.48 -13.94 -64.44
CA LEU A 16 6.37 -14.17 -63.51
C LEU A 16 6.81 -15.04 -62.34
N ASP A 17 7.70 -16.00 -62.58
CA ASP A 17 8.25 -16.89 -61.55
C ASP A 17 9.18 -16.15 -60.58
N LYS A 18 9.92 -15.13 -61.04
CA LYS A 18 10.70 -14.26 -60.14
C LYS A 18 9.79 -13.34 -59.32
N LEU A 19 8.75 -12.76 -59.94
CA LEU A 19 7.79 -11.90 -59.26
C LEU A 19 7.01 -12.65 -58.17
N THR A 20 6.60 -13.89 -58.42
CA THR A 20 5.95 -14.73 -57.40
C THR A 20 6.92 -15.11 -56.29
N ALA A 21 8.16 -15.48 -56.60
CA ALA A 21 9.16 -15.79 -55.58
C ALA A 21 9.57 -14.56 -54.73
N GLU A 22 9.52 -13.35 -55.28
CA GLU A 22 9.69 -12.10 -54.52
C GLU A 22 8.48 -11.84 -53.61
N GLN A 23 7.26 -11.97 -54.14
CA GLN A 23 6.03 -11.82 -53.36
C GLN A 23 5.96 -12.82 -52.20
N GLU A 24 6.30 -14.09 -52.41
CA GLU A 24 6.31 -15.11 -51.36
C GLU A 24 7.32 -14.78 -50.24
N LYS A 25 8.46 -14.19 -50.58
CA LYS A 25 9.44 -13.72 -49.58
C LYS A 25 8.94 -12.52 -48.80
N GLU A 26 8.30 -11.57 -49.48
CA GLU A 26 7.69 -10.40 -48.84
C GLU A 26 6.56 -10.81 -47.89
N ASP A 27 5.68 -11.72 -48.34
CA ASP A 27 4.58 -12.26 -47.54
C ASP A 27 5.12 -13.03 -46.31
N ALA A 28 6.17 -13.85 -46.48
CA ALA A 28 6.81 -14.54 -45.38
C ALA A 28 7.42 -13.57 -44.35
N ALA A 29 8.10 -12.51 -44.81
CA ALA A 29 8.64 -11.47 -43.93
C ALA A 29 7.55 -10.69 -43.20
N PHE A 30 6.42 -10.40 -43.87
CA PHE A 30 5.26 -9.77 -43.26
C PHE A 30 4.65 -10.63 -42.14
N LEU A 31 4.47 -11.93 -42.39
CA LEU A 31 3.96 -12.87 -41.38
C LEU A 31 4.89 -13.02 -40.18
N GLU A 32 6.21 -13.00 -40.39
CA GLU A 32 7.18 -13.01 -39.29
C GLU A 32 7.09 -11.75 -38.42
N ASN A 33 7.01 -10.58 -39.04
CA ASN A 33 6.83 -9.31 -38.33
C ASN A 33 5.50 -9.30 -37.55
N LEU A 34 4.41 -9.73 -38.17
CA LEU A 34 3.10 -9.85 -37.51
C LEU A 34 3.16 -10.77 -36.28
N ALA A 35 3.85 -11.92 -36.40
CA ALA A 35 4.02 -12.84 -35.29
C ALA A 35 4.88 -12.26 -34.15
N ARG A 36 5.87 -11.43 -34.48
CA ARG A 36 6.67 -10.68 -33.49
C ARG A 36 5.83 -9.63 -32.79
N ASP A 37 5.11 -8.81 -33.55
CA ASP A 37 4.27 -7.74 -33.04
C ASP A 37 3.17 -8.29 -32.13
N SER A 38 2.55 -9.42 -32.51
CA SER A 38 1.59 -10.13 -31.65
C SER A 38 2.20 -10.53 -30.31
N LYS A 39 3.45 -11.03 -30.28
CA LYS A 39 4.13 -11.40 -29.04
C LYS A 39 4.49 -10.18 -28.19
N GLU A 40 4.86 -9.07 -28.81
CA GLU A 40 5.11 -7.81 -28.10
C GLU A 40 3.81 -7.25 -27.51
N PHE A 41 2.70 -7.31 -28.25
CA PHE A 41 1.37 -6.96 -27.76
C PHE A 41 0.92 -7.82 -26.56
N ASP A 42 1.15 -9.14 -26.61
CA ASP A 42 0.83 -10.04 -25.49
C ASP A 42 1.62 -9.69 -24.21
N LYS A 43 2.89 -9.27 -24.36
CA LYS A 43 3.70 -8.82 -23.22
C LYS A 43 3.17 -7.51 -22.66
N ASP A 44 2.87 -6.54 -23.53
CA ASP A 44 2.42 -5.22 -23.13
C ASP A 44 1.04 -5.26 -22.47
N SER A 45 0.12 -6.06 -23.01
CA SER A 45 -1.20 -6.27 -22.42
C SER A 45 -1.11 -6.94 -21.04
N GLU A 46 -0.21 -7.90 -20.86
CA GLU A 46 0.05 -8.53 -19.56
C GLU A 46 0.64 -7.52 -18.54
N ILE A 47 1.61 -6.71 -18.97
CA ILE A 47 2.22 -5.66 -18.15
C ILE A 47 1.14 -4.69 -17.66
N GLU A 48 0.29 -4.20 -18.57
CA GLU A 48 -0.78 -3.27 -18.22
C GLU A 48 -1.82 -3.92 -17.29
N ARG A 49 -2.21 -5.18 -17.53
CA ARG A 49 -3.12 -5.89 -16.62
C ARG A 49 -2.55 -5.95 -15.20
N ILE A 50 -1.27 -6.31 -15.05
CA ILE A 50 -0.61 -6.41 -13.74
C ILE A 50 -0.54 -5.04 -13.04
N ARG A 51 -0.33 -3.95 -13.79
CA ARG A 51 -0.25 -2.60 -13.23
C ARG A 51 -1.61 -2.07 -12.78
N LEU A 52 -2.66 -2.38 -13.54
CA LEU A 52 -4.03 -2.00 -13.25
C LEU A 52 -4.70 -2.88 -12.19
N ALA A 53 -4.17 -4.09 -11.97
CA ALA A 53 -4.63 -4.97 -10.89
C ALA A 53 -4.53 -4.29 -9.51
N PHE A 54 -5.50 -4.60 -8.65
CA PHE A 54 -5.55 -3.99 -7.33
C PHE A 54 -4.39 -4.50 -6.47
N ARG A 55 -3.52 -3.60 -5.99
CA ARG A 55 -2.22 -3.96 -5.35
C ARG A 55 -2.35 -4.87 -4.14
N ALA A 56 -3.43 -4.75 -3.37
CA ALA A 56 -3.66 -5.60 -2.20
C ALA A 56 -4.26 -6.98 -2.56
N ASN A 57 -4.61 -7.21 -3.83
CA ASN A 57 -5.17 -8.46 -4.31
C ASN A 57 -4.11 -9.26 -5.09
N ALA A 58 -3.36 -10.10 -4.38
CA ALA A 58 -2.29 -10.91 -4.98
C ALA A 58 -2.79 -11.94 -6.00
N TYR A 59 -4.02 -12.45 -5.82
CA TYR A 59 -4.67 -13.36 -6.77
C TYR A 59 -4.96 -12.68 -8.11
N ASP A 60 -5.49 -11.46 -8.10
CA ASP A 60 -5.78 -10.67 -9.31
C ASP A 60 -4.48 -10.31 -10.08
N VAL A 61 -3.40 -9.99 -9.36
CA VAL A 61 -2.08 -9.71 -9.97
C VAL A 61 -1.53 -10.94 -10.71
N LEU A 62 -1.62 -12.12 -10.08
CA LEU A 62 -1.16 -13.39 -10.66
C LEU A 62 -2.18 -14.04 -11.59
N ASP A 63 -3.38 -13.44 -11.74
CA ASP A 63 -4.50 -13.98 -12.51
C ASP A 63 -4.87 -15.42 -12.08
N LEU A 64 -5.04 -15.59 -10.77
CA LEU A 64 -5.38 -16.86 -10.13
C LEU A 64 -6.68 -16.71 -9.33
N GLN A 65 -7.38 -17.82 -9.13
CA GLN A 65 -8.51 -17.90 -8.21
C GLN A 65 -8.03 -18.22 -6.78
N PRO A 66 -8.80 -17.83 -5.75
CA PRO A 66 -8.54 -18.31 -4.38
C PRO A 66 -8.62 -19.84 -4.33
N GLY A 67 -7.88 -20.47 -3.40
CA GLY A 67 -7.86 -21.93 -3.25
C GLY A 67 -6.91 -22.69 -4.19
N VAL A 68 -6.23 -22.01 -5.12
CA VAL A 68 -5.22 -22.65 -6.00
C VAL A 68 -4.04 -23.20 -5.18
N PRO A 69 -3.53 -24.42 -5.46
CA PRO A 69 -2.43 -25.01 -4.69
C PRO A 69 -1.12 -24.21 -4.86
N PRO A 70 -0.20 -24.25 -3.88
CA PRO A 70 1.08 -23.54 -3.94
C PRO A 70 1.91 -23.85 -5.20
N GLU A 71 1.83 -25.07 -5.71
CA GLU A 71 2.57 -25.48 -6.90
C GLU A 71 2.10 -24.76 -8.16
N ASP A 72 0.79 -24.52 -8.29
CA ASP A 72 0.26 -23.79 -9.44
C ASP A 72 0.51 -22.29 -9.33
N ILE A 73 0.55 -21.75 -8.11
CA ILE A 73 1.02 -20.38 -7.86
C ILE A 73 2.47 -20.20 -8.35
N LYS A 74 3.36 -21.15 -8.04
CA LYS A 74 4.75 -21.15 -8.52
C LYS A 74 4.83 -21.22 -10.05
N LYS A 75 4.04 -22.08 -10.68
CA LYS A 75 4.01 -22.21 -12.15
C LYS A 75 3.52 -20.92 -12.81
N ALA A 76 2.43 -20.33 -12.31
CA ALA A 76 1.87 -19.09 -12.83
C ALA A 76 2.88 -17.94 -12.72
N TYR A 77 3.54 -17.81 -11.57
CA TYR A 77 4.61 -16.83 -11.37
C TYR A 77 5.73 -17.02 -12.39
N ARG A 78 6.29 -18.23 -12.53
CA ARG A 78 7.37 -18.50 -13.49
C ARG A 78 6.99 -18.14 -14.92
N LYS A 79 5.77 -18.51 -15.35
CA LYS A 79 5.27 -18.21 -16.70
C LYS A 79 5.18 -16.69 -16.94
N LYS A 80 4.56 -15.96 -16.01
CA LYS A 80 4.35 -14.51 -16.13
C LYS A 80 5.66 -13.74 -16.01
N SER A 81 6.54 -14.11 -15.07
CA SER A 81 7.84 -13.45 -14.91
C SER A 81 8.72 -13.58 -16.14
N LEU A 82 8.66 -14.70 -16.87
CA LEU A 82 9.39 -14.86 -18.13
C LEU A 82 8.78 -14.04 -19.27
N LEU A 83 7.45 -13.89 -19.27
CA LEU A 83 6.72 -13.11 -20.27
C LEU A 83 7.03 -11.62 -20.14
N ILE A 84 6.98 -11.08 -18.91
CA ILE A 84 7.11 -9.64 -18.63
C ILE A 84 8.49 -9.23 -18.10
N HIS A 85 9.52 -10.06 -18.29
CA HIS A 85 10.86 -9.76 -17.77
C HIS A 85 11.40 -8.45 -18.36
N PRO A 86 11.93 -7.50 -17.55
CA PRO A 86 12.43 -6.22 -18.05
C PRO A 86 13.50 -6.37 -19.14
N ASP A 87 14.43 -7.33 -19.01
CA ASP A 87 15.46 -7.57 -20.05
C ASP A 87 14.91 -8.09 -21.40
N LYS A 88 13.69 -8.63 -21.44
CA LYS A 88 13.10 -9.25 -22.64
C LYS A 88 11.97 -8.44 -23.25
N THR A 89 11.68 -7.28 -22.68
CA THR A 89 10.56 -6.42 -23.05
C THR A 89 11.07 -5.00 -23.22
N SER A 90 10.59 -4.29 -24.25
CA SER A 90 10.97 -2.89 -24.49
C SER A 90 10.08 -1.90 -23.72
N ASN A 91 9.09 -2.38 -22.98
CA ASN A 91 8.12 -1.58 -22.27
C ASN A 91 8.75 -0.95 -21.00
N PRO A 92 8.67 0.38 -20.83
CA PRO A 92 9.26 1.07 -19.67
C PRO A 92 8.62 0.67 -18.34
N ASN A 93 7.39 0.14 -18.38
CA ASN A 93 6.64 -0.24 -17.19
C ASN A 93 6.86 -1.70 -16.77
N ALA A 94 7.68 -2.46 -17.51
CA ALA A 94 7.96 -3.86 -17.22
C ALA A 94 8.52 -4.07 -15.80
N GLN A 95 9.39 -3.17 -15.33
CA GLN A 95 9.96 -3.24 -13.98
C GLN A 95 8.89 -3.11 -12.88
N ASP A 96 7.98 -2.12 -12.97
CA ASP A 96 6.90 -1.95 -11.98
C ASP A 96 5.96 -3.17 -11.98
N ALA A 97 5.64 -3.69 -13.17
CA ALA A 97 4.83 -4.91 -13.28
C ALA A 97 5.54 -6.13 -12.67
N PHE A 98 6.83 -6.31 -12.94
CA PHE A 98 7.62 -7.41 -12.40
C PHE A 98 7.70 -7.35 -10.87
N ASP A 99 7.94 -6.17 -10.30
CA ASP A 99 7.99 -5.98 -8.84
C ASP A 99 6.64 -6.28 -8.17
N ARG A 100 5.53 -5.90 -8.81
CA ARG A 100 4.18 -6.23 -8.34
C ARG A 100 3.92 -7.73 -8.38
N LEU A 101 4.30 -8.37 -9.47
CA LEU A 101 4.17 -9.81 -9.65
C LEU A 101 4.97 -10.57 -8.58
N ALA A 102 6.20 -10.14 -8.29
CA ALA A 102 7.04 -10.72 -7.25
C ALA A 102 6.45 -10.55 -5.84
N LYS A 103 5.94 -9.35 -5.52
CA LYS A 103 5.26 -9.08 -4.24
C LYS A 103 4.01 -9.92 -4.06
N ALA A 104 3.19 -10.07 -5.11
CA ALA A 104 2.00 -10.90 -5.08
C ALA A 104 2.36 -12.38 -4.85
N TYR A 105 3.38 -12.89 -5.54
CA TYR A 105 3.88 -14.24 -5.34
C TYR A 105 4.36 -14.49 -3.91
N GLN A 106 5.16 -13.58 -3.35
CA GLN A 106 5.61 -13.67 -1.95
C GLN A 106 4.44 -13.64 -0.96
N TYR A 107 3.43 -12.81 -1.23
CA TYR A 107 2.23 -12.73 -0.40
C TYR A 107 1.46 -14.05 -0.37
N LEU A 108 1.29 -14.70 -1.53
CA LEU A 108 0.56 -15.97 -1.63
C LEU A 108 1.33 -17.17 -1.05
N LEU A 109 2.65 -17.07 -0.89
CA LEU A 109 3.46 -18.08 -0.21
C LEU A 109 3.50 -17.91 1.32
N ASP A 110 3.16 -16.72 1.81
CA ASP A 110 3.18 -16.41 3.24
C ASP A 110 1.95 -17.03 3.92
N GLU A 111 2.21 -18.03 4.78
CA GLU A 111 1.20 -18.79 5.51
C GLU A 111 0.30 -17.94 6.41
N LYS A 112 0.76 -16.74 6.81
CA LYS A 112 -0.04 -15.83 7.64
C LYS A 112 -0.86 -14.85 6.81
N LYS A 113 -0.37 -14.46 5.64
CA LYS A 113 -1.03 -13.46 4.79
C LYS A 113 -2.05 -14.06 3.85
N ARG A 114 -1.74 -15.20 3.25
CA ARG A 114 -2.65 -15.87 2.32
C ARG A 114 -4.03 -16.15 2.94
N PRO A 115 -4.15 -16.69 4.17
CA PRO A 115 -5.47 -16.93 4.77
C PRO A 115 -6.30 -15.66 4.95
N LEU A 116 -5.67 -14.51 5.23
CA LEU A 116 -6.38 -13.23 5.36
C LEU A 116 -6.97 -12.77 4.02
N LEU A 117 -6.27 -13.06 2.92
CA LEU A 117 -6.77 -12.79 1.57
C LEU A 117 -7.88 -13.77 1.21
N ASP A 118 -7.71 -15.06 1.50
CA ASP A 118 -8.74 -16.09 1.30
C ASP A 118 -10.03 -15.75 2.07
N GLU A 119 -9.91 -15.26 3.32
CA GLU A 119 -11.02 -14.75 4.13
C GLU A 119 -11.71 -13.56 3.46
N ALA A 120 -10.95 -12.57 2.97
CA ALA A 120 -11.52 -11.43 2.25
C ALA A 120 -12.31 -11.85 0.99
N TYR A 121 -11.86 -12.90 0.29
CA TYR A 121 -12.60 -13.48 -0.84
C TYR A 121 -13.90 -14.15 -0.39
N GLY A 122 -13.87 -14.87 0.73
CA GLY A 122 -15.06 -15.46 1.36
C GLY A 122 -16.08 -14.41 1.78
N ASP A 123 -15.64 -13.38 2.51
CA ASP A 123 -16.47 -12.25 2.94
C ASP A 123 -17.09 -11.53 1.74
N ALA A 124 -16.31 -11.25 0.70
CA ALA A 124 -16.81 -10.62 -0.51
C ALA A 124 -17.88 -11.47 -1.20
N ARG A 125 -17.69 -12.79 -1.25
CA ARG A 125 -18.68 -13.72 -1.83
C ARG A 125 -20.00 -13.69 -1.04
N MET A 126 -19.90 -13.77 0.29
CA MET A 126 -21.06 -13.69 1.19
C MET A 126 -21.80 -12.36 1.05
N LEU A 127 -21.08 -11.25 0.90
CA LEU A 127 -21.68 -9.93 0.68
C LEU A 127 -22.41 -9.85 -0.67
N VAL A 128 -21.85 -10.40 -1.74
CA VAL A 128 -22.54 -10.47 -3.04
C VAL A 128 -23.79 -11.32 -2.96
N MET A 129 -23.71 -12.50 -2.34
CA MET A 129 -24.87 -13.37 -2.12
C MET A 129 -25.97 -12.64 -1.35
N ARG A 130 -25.63 -11.95 -0.26
CA ARG A 130 -26.59 -11.14 0.51
C ARG A 130 -27.21 -10.02 -0.33
N ASP A 131 -26.40 -9.28 -1.08
CA ASP A 131 -26.88 -8.16 -1.90
C ASP A 131 -27.82 -8.63 -3.04
N LEU A 132 -27.66 -9.88 -3.50
CA LEU A 132 -28.51 -10.52 -4.51
C LEU A 132 -29.63 -11.41 -3.93
N GLY A 133 -29.69 -11.59 -2.60
CA GLY A 133 -30.65 -12.47 -1.96
C GLY A 133 -30.43 -13.96 -2.23
N LEU A 134 -29.21 -14.36 -2.57
CA LEU A 134 -28.83 -15.73 -2.91
C LEU A 134 -28.35 -16.53 -1.69
N SER A 135 -28.58 -17.84 -1.75
CA SER A 135 -28.11 -18.87 -0.83
C SER A 135 -26.91 -19.61 -1.42
N ALA A 136 -26.14 -20.29 -0.57
CA ALA A 136 -24.97 -21.07 -0.99
C ALA A 136 -25.31 -22.23 -1.94
N ASN A 137 -26.58 -22.64 -1.96
CA ASN A 137 -27.05 -23.75 -2.78
C ASN A 137 -27.53 -23.35 -4.18
N ASP A 138 -27.70 -22.06 -4.43
CA ASP A 138 -28.18 -21.54 -5.72
C ASP A 138 -27.15 -21.80 -6.83
N GLU A 139 -27.64 -22.02 -8.04
CA GLU A 139 -26.83 -22.42 -9.19
C GLU A 139 -25.83 -21.33 -9.56
N GLU A 140 -26.24 -20.06 -9.51
CA GLU A 140 -25.41 -18.88 -9.77
C GLU A 140 -24.25 -18.74 -8.77
N VAL A 141 -24.34 -19.38 -7.60
CA VAL A 141 -23.25 -19.41 -6.63
C VAL A 141 -22.31 -20.56 -6.93
N LYS A 142 -22.83 -21.74 -7.26
CA LYS A 142 -22.00 -22.94 -7.54
C LYS A 142 -21.24 -22.84 -8.86
N ASP A 143 -21.92 -22.36 -9.89
CA ASP A 143 -21.36 -22.10 -11.22
C ASP A 143 -21.58 -20.62 -11.57
N PRO A 144 -20.73 -19.73 -11.03
CA PRO A 144 -20.93 -18.29 -11.19
C PRO A 144 -20.69 -17.85 -12.63
N ASP A 145 -21.71 -17.20 -13.19
CA ASP A 145 -21.62 -16.56 -14.49
C ASP A 145 -20.65 -15.35 -14.47
N VAL A 146 -20.41 -14.79 -15.65
CA VAL A 146 -19.46 -13.68 -15.82
C VAL A 146 -19.87 -12.46 -14.99
N ASP A 147 -21.18 -12.21 -14.84
CA ASP A 147 -21.71 -11.08 -14.08
C ASP A 147 -21.52 -11.26 -12.57
N PHE A 148 -21.75 -12.46 -12.05
CA PHE A 148 -21.47 -12.80 -10.65
C PHE A 148 -19.97 -12.68 -10.36
N VAL A 149 -19.11 -13.24 -11.23
CA VAL A 149 -17.65 -13.14 -11.07
C VAL A 149 -17.20 -11.68 -11.05
N LYS A 150 -17.76 -10.84 -11.92
CA LYS A 150 -17.47 -9.40 -11.95
C LYS A 150 -17.89 -8.72 -10.63
N LYS A 151 -19.13 -8.93 -10.18
CA LYS A 151 -19.62 -8.40 -8.90
C LYS A 151 -18.77 -8.87 -7.72
N TRP A 152 -18.36 -10.13 -7.74
CA TRP A 152 -17.50 -10.71 -6.71
C TRP A 152 -16.12 -10.06 -6.69
N LYS A 153 -15.46 -9.91 -7.85
CA LYS A 153 -14.16 -9.21 -7.96
C LYS A 153 -14.24 -7.76 -7.47
N ASP A 154 -15.30 -7.03 -7.84
CA ASP A 154 -15.50 -5.66 -7.38
C ASP A 154 -15.74 -5.60 -5.86
N LYS A 155 -16.49 -6.57 -5.32
CA LYS A 155 -16.69 -6.67 -3.87
C LYS A 155 -15.39 -7.03 -3.13
N VAL A 156 -14.55 -7.89 -3.68
CA VAL A 156 -13.22 -8.21 -3.10
C VAL A 156 -12.37 -6.94 -2.99
N LYS A 157 -12.32 -6.12 -4.03
CA LYS A 157 -11.61 -4.83 -3.99
C LYS A 157 -12.14 -3.93 -2.88
N TRP A 158 -13.46 -3.85 -2.73
CA TRP A 158 -14.11 -3.09 -1.66
C TRP A 158 -13.75 -3.61 -0.26
N VAL A 159 -13.85 -4.93 -0.03
CA VAL A 159 -13.53 -5.55 1.26
C VAL A 159 -12.08 -5.29 1.65
N LEU A 160 -11.14 -5.51 0.71
CA LEU A 160 -9.73 -5.27 0.97
C LEU A 160 -9.42 -3.79 1.28
N ALA A 161 -10.04 -2.86 0.54
CA ALA A 161 -9.91 -1.44 0.82
C ALA A 161 -10.49 -1.05 2.18
N ASP A 162 -11.64 -1.61 2.57
CA ASP A 162 -12.25 -1.36 3.87
C ASP A 162 -11.42 -1.97 5.02
N MET A 163 -10.88 -3.18 4.85
CA MET A 163 -9.95 -3.81 5.80
C MET A 163 -8.71 -2.94 6.03
N GLU A 164 -8.11 -2.40 4.97
CA GLU A 164 -6.97 -1.51 5.06
C GLU A 164 -7.33 -0.19 5.75
N ALA A 165 -8.48 0.41 5.40
CA ALA A 165 -8.98 1.62 6.07
C ALA A 165 -9.28 1.40 7.56
N ARG A 166 -9.79 0.22 7.95
CA ARG A 166 -9.98 -0.17 9.35
C ARG A 166 -8.65 -0.30 10.07
N ARG A 167 -7.66 -0.97 9.47
CA ARG A 167 -6.30 -1.11 10.02
C ARG A 167 -5.65 0.26 10.22
N GLN A 168 -5.72 1.15 9.23
CA GLN A 168 -5.17 2.50 9.33
C GLN A 168 -5.85 3.32 10.44
N ARG A 169 -7.18 3.22 10.57
CA ARG A 169 -7.92 3.87 11.67
C ARG A 169 -7.48 3.35 13.03
N GLN A 170 -7.32 2.04 13.19
CA GLN A 170 -6.85 1.42 14.43
C GLN A 170 -5.42 1.85 14.78
N MET A 171 -4.49 1.80 13.83
CA MET A 171 -3.10 2.24 14.03
C MET A 171 -3.02 3.71 14.43
N LYS A 172 -3.80 4.57 13.76
CA LYS A 172 -3.84 6.01 14.09
C LYS A 172 -4.42 6.25 15.48
N ALA A 173 -5.46 5.52 15.88
CA ALA A 173 -6.03 5.63 17.21
C ALA A 173 -5.03 5.21 18.30
N GLN A 174 -4.31 4.09 18.09
CA GLN A 174 -3.25 3.63 19.00
C GLN A 174 -2.14 4.67 19.15
N MET A 175 -1.61 5.19 18.05
CA MET A 175 -0.56 6.23 18.09
C MET A 175 -1.02 7.50 18.83
N GLN A 176 -2.29 7.90 18.67
CA GLN A 176 -2.85 9.04 19.39
C GLN A 176 -3.00 8.76 20.89
N GLU A 177 -3.35 7.52 21.26
CA GLU A 177 -3.46 7.09 22.64
C GLU A 177 -2.10 7.03 23.32
N GLU A 178 -1.10 6.39 22.69
CA GLU A 178 0.29 6.39 23.15
C GLU A 178 0.84 7.81 23.29
N GLY A 179 0.60 8.68 22.30
CA GLY A 179 1.01 10.08 22.38
C GLY A 179 0.27 10.89 23.45
N ARG A 180 -0.93 10.49 23.87
CA ARG A 180 -1.61 11.08 25.04
C ARG A 180 -1.04 10.53 26.34
N ALA A 181 -0.73 9.24 26.40
CA ALA A 181 -0.13 8.61 27.57
C ALA A 181 1.27 9.18 27.85
N GLN A 182 2.12 9.29 26.81
CA GLN A 182 3.45 9.87 26.92
C GLN A 182 3.41 11.31 27.44
N ARG A 183 2.51 12.16 26.92
CA ARG A 183 2.36 13.54 27.40
C ARG A 183 1.95 13.62 28.87
N LYS A 184 1.08 12.71 29.33
CA LYS A 184 0.71 12.63 30.75
C LYS A 184 1.88 12.19 31.60
N GLU A 185 2.63 11.18 31.14
CA GLU A 185 3.82 10.69 31.85
C GLU A 185 4.90 11.78 31.96
N ASP A 186 5.18 12.49 30.87
CA ASP A 186 6.12 13.60 30.83
C ASP A 186 5.67 14.74 31.77
N GLU A 187 4.38 15.07 31.80
CA GLU A 187 3.81 16.08 32.69
C GLU A 187 3.93 15.67 34.16
N GLU A 188 3.66 14.41 34.50
CA GLU A 188 3.85 13.88 35.85
C GLU A 188 5.32 13.90 36.27
N ILE A 189 6.23 13.51 35.38
CA ILE A 189 7.68 13.57 35.64
C ILE A 189 8.11 15.02 35.87
N ALA A 190 7.64 15.95 35.04
CA ALA A 190 7.92 17.37 35.18
C ALA A 190 7.35 17.94 36.48
N GLU A 191 6.15 17.54 36.90
CA GLU A 191 5.56 17.94 38.18
C GLU A 191 6.33 17.37 39.37
N ARG A 192 6.68 16.08 39.33
CA ARG A 192 7.53 15.46 40.37
C ARG A 192 8.88 16.15 40.47
N LYS A 193 9.46 16.54 39.33
CA LYS A 193 10.70 17.32 39.27
C LYS A 193 10.50 18.71 39.86
N ARG A 194 9.47 19.46 39.46
CA ARG A 194 9.13 20.78 40.02
C ARG A 194 8.93 20.72 41.54
N LYS A 195 8.20 19.73 42.05
CA LYS A 195 7.97 19.55 43.48
C LYS A 195 9.27 19.25 44.23
N ARG A 196 10.11 18.38 43.68
CA ARG A 196 11.44 18.07 44.24
C ARG A 196 12.33 19.31 44.27
N ASP A 197 12.40 20.04 43.16
CA ASP A 197 13.23 21.23 43.03
C ASP A 197 12.76 22.31 44.03
N HIS A 198 11.44 22.53 44.14
CA HIS A 198 10.85 23.43 45.14
C HIS A 198 11.16 22.99 46.58
N GLU A 199 11.02 21.70 46.93
CA GLU A 199 11.34 21.20 48.27
C GLU A 199 12.82 21.40 48.61
N GLN A 200 13.72 21.15 47.65
CA GLN A 200 15.15 21.40 47.83
C GLN A 200 15.45 22.88 48.04
N GLU A 201 14.81 23.77 47.30
CA GLU A 201 14.96 25.22 47.46
C GLU A 201 14.36 25.73 48.78
N TRP A 202 13.22 25.16 49.19
CA TRP A 202 12.62 25.39 50.50
C TRP A 202 13.58 24.97 51.61
N GLU A 203 14.16 23.78 51.57
CA GLU A 203 15.13 23.33 52.58
C GLU A 203 16.42 24.17 52.58
N LYS A 204 16.94 24.58 51.42
CA LYS A 204 18.13 25.46 51.35
C LYS A 204 17.92 26.79 52.05
N THR A 205 16.72 27.36 51.94
CA THR A 205 16.35 28.64 52.58
C THR A 205 15.83 28.47 54.01
N ARG A 206 15.87 27.25 54.57
CA ARG A 206 15.33 26.93 55.89
C ARG A 206 16.00 27.70 57.02
N ASP A 207 17.33 27.72 57.07
CA ASP A 207 18.07 28.38 58.16
C ASP A 207 17.86 29.90 58.15
N GLU A 208 17.82 30.51 56.96
CA GLU A 208 17.50 31.94 56.79
C GLU A 208 16.09 32.26 57.27
N ARG A 209 15.09 31.43 56.91
CA ARG A 209 13.71 31.60 57.39
C ARG A 209 13.59 31.42 58.90
N ILE A 210 14.25 30.41 59.47
CA ILE A 210 14.29 30.18 60.93
C ILE A 210 14.94 31.38 61.63
N GLY A 211 16.02 31.92 61.08
CA GLY A 211 16.67 33.15 61.57
C GLY A 211 15.71 34.34 61.57
N SER A 212 15.08 34.63 60.43
CA SER A 212 14.09 35.71 60.28
C SER A 212 12.90 35.55 61.23
N TRP A 213 12.42 34.32 61.45
CA TRP A 213 11.31 34.06 62.39
C TRP A 213 11.72 34.29 63.85
N ARG A 214 12.93 33.85 64.25
CA ARG A 214 13.49 34.13 65.59
C ARG A 214 13.63 35.63 65.84
N ASP A 215 14.07 36.39 64.84
CA ASP A 215 14.20 37.84 64.95
C ASP A 215 12.84 38.55 65.00
N PHE A 216 11.86 38.10 64.22
CA PHE A 216 10.47 38.58 64.33
C PHE A 216 9.89 38.33 65.73
N GLN A 217 10.12 37.14 66.31
CA GLN A 217 9.65 36.82 67.65
C GLN A 217 10.31 37.72 68.70
N LYS A 218 11.63 37.90 68.63
CA LYS A 218 12.37 38.84 69.50
C LYS A 218 11.82 40.27 69.38
N LYS A 219 11.49 40.73 68.16
CA LYS A 219 10.93 42.06 67.92
C LYS A 219 9.52 42.21 68.52
N LYS A 220 8.69 41.17 68.43
CA LYS A 220 7.34 41.12 69.05
C LYS A 220 7.40 41.13 70.58
N ASP A 221 8.36 40.41 71.17
CA ASP A 221 8.59 40.42 72.63
C ASP A 221 9.19 41.76 73.10
N GLY A 222 10.04 42.38 72.28
CA GLY A 222 10.52 43.76 72.45
C GLY A 222 9.41 44.82 72.39
N GLU A 223 8.42 44.65 71.52
CA GLU A 223 7.28 45.58 71.40
C GLU A 223 6.30 45.45 72.58
N LYS A 224 6.06 44.23 73.07
CA LYS A 224 5.29 43.98 74.31
C LYS A 224 5.95 44.57 75.55
N THR A 225 7.28 44.53 75.64
CA THR A 225 8.04 45.14 76.75
C THR A 225 8.14 46.66 76.61
N GLY A 226 8.24 47.19 75.38
CA GLY A 226 8.21 48.64 75.09
C GLY A 226 6.87 49.32 75.38
N LYS A 227 5.73 48.68 75.06
CA LYS A 227 4.38 49.16 75.45
C LYS A 227 4.18 49.19 76.97
N LYS A 228 4.77 48.25 77.72
CA LYS A 228 4.78 48.28 79.20
C LYS A 228 5.68 49.39 79.78
N LYS A 229 6.73 49.82 79.06
CA LYS A 229 7.68 50.85 79.53
C LYS A 229 7.21 52.29 79.30
N LYS A 230 6.38 52.56 78.28
CA LYS A 230 5.77 53.88 78.02
C LYS A 230 4.60 54.24 78.96
N MET A 231 4.21 53.34 79.86
CA MET A 231 3.06 53.51 80.77
C MET A 231 3.53 53.68 82.24
N LYS A 232 4.51 54.56 82.47
CA LYS A 232 4.92 55.03 83.81
C LYS A 232 5.04 56.57 83.81
N THR A 233 3.92 57.19 84.16
CA THR A 233 3.72 58.45 84.91
C THR A 233 4.84 59.50 84.91
N LEU A 234 4.56 60.67 84.29
CA LEU A 234 5.09 61.96 84.74
C LEU A 234 4.50 62.23 86.13
N GLY A 235 5.36 62.30 87.15
CA GLY A 235 5.09 62.95 88.43
C GLY A 235 5.82 64.28 88.46
#